data_AF-A0A377D6F3-F1
#
_entry.id   AF-A0A377D6F3-F1
#
_cell.length_a   1.000
_cell.length_b   1.000
_cell.length_c   1.000
_cell.angle_alpha   90.00
_cell.angle_beta   90.00
_cell.angle_gamma   90.00
#
_symmetry.space_group_name_H-M   'P 1'
#
loop_
_entity.id
_entity.type
_entity.pdbx_description
1 polymer ?
#
loop_
_entity_poly.entity_id
_entity_poly.type
_entity_poly.pdbx_seq_one_letter_code
_entity_poly.pdbx_strand_id
1 'polypeptide(L)'
;MLLERQQTIGALQDFTAELQPVLRQVGDLERILARLALRTARPRDLARMRHTFQQLPELRAQLETVDSAPVQALREKMGEFAELRDLLERAIIDTPPVLVRDGGVIASGYNEELDEWRALADGATDYLERLEVRERERTGLDTLKVGFNAVHGYYIQISRGQSHLAPINYMRRQTLKNAERYIIPELKEYEDKVLTSKGKALALEKQLYEELFDLLLPHLEALQQSASALAELDVLVNLAERAYTLNYTCRLH
;
A
#
# COMPACT_ATOMS: atom_id res chain seq x y z
N MET A 1 23.01 -6.53 32.74
CA MET A 1 22.10 -7.40 31.96
C MET A 1 20.98 -8.03 32.79
N LEU A 2 21.22 -8.99 33.71
CA LEU A 2 20.11 -9.65 34.45
C LEU A 2 19.37 -8.68 35.40
N LEU A 3 20.12 -7.88 36.16
CA LEU A 3 19.57 -6.88 37.09
C LEU A 3 18.73 -5.82 36.34
N GLU A 4 19.21 -5.34 35.20
CA GLU A 4 18.48 -4.36 34.37
C GLU A 4 17.15 -4.92 33.89
N ARG A 5 17.12 -6.18 33.44
CA ARG A 5 15.86 -6.84 33.04
C ARG A 5 14.88 -6.97 34.21
N GLN A 6 15.37 -7.31 35.40
CA GLN A 6 14.52 -7.38 36.60
C GLN A 6 13.95 -6.00 36.97
N GLN A 7 14.77 -4.95 36.88
CA GLN A 7 14.34 -3.56 37.10
C GLN A 7 13.27 -3.14 36.09
N THR A 8 13.46 -3.44 34.81
CA THR A 8 12.47 -3.15 33.77
C THR A 8 11.16 -3.89 34.00
N ILE A 9 11.22 -5.19 34.33
CA ILE A 9 10.02 -5.99 34.61
C ILE A 9 9.24 -5.38 35.77
N GLY A 10 9.91 -5.00 36.87
CA GLY A 10 9.24 -4.36 38.00
C GLY A 10 8.64 -2.99 37.65
N ALA A 11 9.38 -2.14 36.94
CA ALA A 11 8.95 -0.79 36.58
C ALA A 11 7.77 -0.75 35.59
N LEU A 12 7.61 -1.78 34.75
CA LEU A 12 6.56 -1.83 33.72
C LEU A 12 5.26 -2.49 34.19
N GLN A 13 5.19 -3.06 35.40
CA GLN A 13 4.01 -3.82 35.88
C GLN A 13 2.71 -3.04 35.76
N ASP A 14 2.69 -1.79 36.20
CA ASP A 14 1.49 -0.94 36.21
C ASP A 14 1.10 -0.42 34.81
N PHE A 15 2.00 -0.51 33.83
CA PHE A 15 1.83 0.03 32.47
C PHE A 15 1.45 -1.04 31.43
N THR A 16 1.42 -2.32 31.83
CA THR A 16 1.23 -3.46 30.90
C THR A 16 -0.08 -3.38 30.11
N ALA A 17 -1.17 -2.94 30.75
CA ALA A 17 -2.49 -2.85 30.12
C ALA A 17 -2.56 -1.79 29.00
N GLU A 18 -1.75 -0.73 29.11
CA GLU A 18 -1.70 0.38 28.14
C GLU A 18 -0.70 0.10 27.01
N LEU A 19 0.45 -0.51 27.34
CA LEU A 19 1.52 -0.78 26.38
C LEU A 19 1.19 -1.95 25.44
N GLN A 20 0.57 -3.03 25.93
CA GLN A 20 0.32 -4.23 25.11
C GLN A 20 -0.56 -3.99 23.88
N PRO A 21 -1.67 -3.23 23.95
CA PRO A 21 -2.48 -2.91 22.77
C PRO A 21 -1.70 -2.16 21.69
N VAL A 22 -0.83 -1.23 22.09
CA VAL A 22 -0.02 -0.42 21.17
C VAL A 22 1.10 -1.26 20.55
N LEU A 23 1.81 -2.05 21.36
CA LEU A 23 2.83 -2.99 20.88
C LEU A 23 2.28 -4.03 19.91
N ARG A 24 1.02 -4.46 20.08
CA ARG A 24 0.36 -5.37 19.14
C ARG A 24 0.24 -4.78 17.73
N GLN A 25 0.14 -3.45 17.59
CA GLN A 25 0.04 -2.78 16.30
C GLN A 25 1.39 -2.64 15.58
N VAL A 26 2.51 -2.67 16.32
CA VAL A 26 3.88 -2.60 15.78
C VAL A 26 4.17 -3.75 14.81
N GLY A 27 3.59 -4.93 15.06
CA GLY A 27 3.71 -6.10 14.20
C GLY A 27 5.15 -6.62 14.04
N ASP A 28 5.39 -7.38 12.97
CA ASP A 28 6.70 -8.00 12.68
C ASP A 28 7.59 -7.06 11.84
N LEU A 29 8.05 -5.97 12.47
CA LEU A 29 8.92 -4.98 11.83
C LEU A 29 10.27 -5.59 11.42
N GLU A 30 10.83 -6.51 12.21
CA GLU A 30 12.12 -7.16 11.94
C GLU A 30 12.11 -7.88 10.58
N ARG A 31 11.08 -8.69 10.31
CA ARG A 31 10.98 -9.37 9.02
C ARG A 31 10.69 -8.43 7.86
N ILE A 32 9.97 -7.33 8.11
CA ILE A 32 9.75 -6.30 7.10
C ILE A 32 11.09 -5.66 6.71
N LEU A 33 11.94 -5.32 7.69
CA LEU A 33 13.27 -4.75 7.45
C LEU A 33 14.21 -5.72 6.73
N ALA A 34 14.11 -7.03 7.02
CA ALA A 34 14.85 -8.03 6.25
C ALA A 34 14.44 -8.04 4.77
N ARG A 35 13.14 -7.89 4.47
CA ARG A 35 12.65 -7.76 3.08
C ARG A 35 13.03 -6.43 2.45
N LEU A 36 13.04 -5.34 3.22
CA LEU A 36 13.51 -4.02 2.79
C LEU A 36 14.99 -4.09 2.35
N ALA A 37 15.85 -4.69 3.16
CA ALA A 37 17.28 -4.87 2.87
C ALA A 37 17.54 -5.65 1.57
N LEU A 38 16.65 -6.60 1.26
CA LEU A 38 16.71 -7.41 0.04
C LEU A 38 15.98 -6.77 -1.16
N ARG A 39 15.40 -5.57 -1.02
CA ARG A 39 14.50 -4.93 -2.01
C ARG A 39 13.36 -5.85 -2.48
N THR A 40 12.83 -6.66 -1.56
CA THR A 40 11.71 -7.58 -1.81
C THR A 40 10.48 -7.26 -0.97
N ALA A 41 10.50 -6.13 -0.24
CA ALA A 41 9.34 -5.68 0.52
C ALA A 41 8.18 -5.39 -0.42
N ARG A 42 6.99 -5.86 -0.05
CA ARG A 42 5.76 -5.63 -0.79
C ARG A 42 5.12 -4.31 -0.35
N PRO A 43 4.18 -3.74 -1.13
CA PRO A 43 3.50 -2.49 -0.75
C PRO A 43 2.84 -2.56 0.64
N ARG A 44 2.25 -3.72 0.98
CA ARG A 44 1.66 -3.96 2.31
C ARG A 44 2.69 -4.02 3.44
N ASP A 45 3.95 -4.39 3.14
CA ASP A 45 5.02 -4.34 4.14
C ASP A 45 5.36 -2.89 4.49
N LEU A 46 5.47 -2.01 3.48
CA LEU A 46 5.71 -0.58 3.70
C LEU A 46 4.53 0.10 4.40
N ALA A 47 3.28 -0.26 4.07
CA ALA A 47 2.10 0.22 4.79
C ALA A 47 2.08 -0.23 6.27
N ARG A 48 2.53 -1.46 6.56
CA ARG A 48 2.69 -1.92 7.95
C ARG A 48 3.82 -1.19 8.67
N MET A 49 4.95 -0.97 8.00
CA MET A 49 6.05 -0.16 8.55
C MET A 49 5.60 1.25 8.89
N ARG A 50 4.83 1.90 8.00
CA ARG A 50 4.18 3.20 8.28
C ARG A 50 3.31 3.11 9.53
N HIS A 51 2.48 2.08 9.62
CA HIS A 51 1.61 1.89 10.78
C HIS A 51 2.39 1.72 12.08
N THR A 52 3.51 1.00 12.04
CA THR A 52 4.45 0.88 13.15
C THR A 52 5.00 2.25 13.57
N PHE A 53 5.46 3.07 12.62
CA PHE A 53 5.97 4.42 12.93
C PHE A 53 4.90 5.33 13.54
N GLN A 54 3.63 5.16 13.18
CA GLN A 54 2.51 5.89 13.81
C GLN A 54 2.32 5.54 15.28
N GLN A 55 2.78 4.37 15.75
CA GLN A 55 2.67 3.98 17.15
C GLN A 55 3.82 4.49 18.02
N LEU A 56 4.96 4.86 17.42
CA LEU A 56 6.15 5.26 18.16
C LEU A 56 5.92 6.48 19.07
N PRO A 57 5.22 7.55 18.64
CA PRO A 57 4.95 8.69 19.52
C PRO A 57 4.15 8.31 20.77
N GLU A 58 3.13 7.47 20.62
CA GLU A 58 2.31 6.99 21.74
C GLU A 58 3.14 6.14 22.70
N LEU A 59 3.94 5.19 22.18
CA LEU A 59 4.85 4.39 23.01
C LEU A 59 5.87 5.27 23.74
N ARG A 60 6.46 6.26 23.07
CA ARG A 60 7.40 7.19 23.68
C ARG A 60 6.75 8.00 24.80
N ALA A 61 5.50 8.43 24.64
CA ALA A 61 4.77 9.16 25.68
C ALA A 61 4.49 8.27 26.90
N GLN A 62 3.99 7.05 26.70
CA GLN A 62 3.71 6.11 27.80
C GLN A 62 4.98 5.72 28.57
N LEU A 63 6.11 5.56 27.87
CA LEU A 63 7.39 5.17 28.50
C LEU A 63 8.10 6.33 29.19
N GLU A 64 7.72 7.59 28.93
CA GLU A 64 8.37 8.76 29.53
C GLU A 64 8.20 8.84 31.04
N THR A 65 7.04 8.41 31.55
CA THR A 65 6.73 8.45 33.00
C THR A 65 7.32 7.28 33.78
N VAL A 66 7.96 6.31 33.11
CA VAL A 66 8.52 5.12 33.76
C VAL A 66 9.91 5.44 34.31
N ASP A 67 10.04 5.50 35.64
CA ASP A 67 11.31 5.75 36.34
C ASP A 67 12.21 4.50 36.34
N SER A 68 12.85 4.24 35.20
CA SER A 68 13.78 3.13 35.02
C SER A 68 14.77 3.45 33.90
N ALA A 69 16.06 3.58 34.23
CA ALA A 69 17.11 3.88 33.26
C ALA A 69 17.18 2.87 32.09
N PRO A 70 17.03 1.54 32.31
CA PRO A 70 16.93 0.58 31.22
C PRO A 70 15.71 0.80 30.30
N VAL A 71 14.57 1.24 30.83
CA VAL A 71 13.37 1.57 30.03
C VAL A 71 13.62 2.81 29.19
N GLN A 72 14.23 3.85 29.75
CA GLN A 72 14.58 5.05 29.00
C GLN A 72 15.60 4.77 27.88
N ALA A 73 16.54 3.84 28.11
CA ALA A 73 17.45 3.39 27.06
C ALA A 73 16.73 2.66 25.90
N LEU A 74 15.72 1.83 26.19
CA LEU A 74 14.88 1.19 25.17
C LEU A 74 14.01 2.22 24.42
N ARG A 75 13.43 3.19 25.14
CA ARG A 75 12.67 4.31 24.57
C ARG A 75 13.51 5.13 23.60
N GLU A 76 14.77 5.36 23.91
CA GLU A 76 15.65 6.10 22.99
C GLU A 76 16.03 5.24 21.77
N LYS A 77 16.39 3.97 22.00
CA LYS A 77 16.78 3.02 20.95
C LYS A 77 15.66 2.73 19.94
N MET A 78 14.38 2.80 20.35
CA MET A 78 13.25 2.63 19.42
C MET A 78 13.08 3.78 18.41
N GLY A 79 13.65 4.97 18.66
CA GLY A 79 13.54 6.10 17.75
C GLY A 79 12.10 6.62 17.57
N GLU A 80 11.88 7.45 16.55
CA GLU A 80 10.56 8.02 16.19
C GLU A 80 10.33 8.06 14.67
N PHE A 81 11.40 8.22 13.88
CA PHE A 81 11.38 8.18 12.40
C PHE A 81 10.30 9.05 11.74
N ALA A 82 10.03 10.24 12.29
CA ALA A 82 8.97 11.14 11.82
C ALA A 82 9.07 11.48 10.32
N GLU A 83 10.29 11.68 9.79
CA GLU A 83 10.53 11.93 8.37
C GLU A 83 10.16 10.73 7.49
N LEU A 84 10.49 9.51 7.93
CA LEU A 84 10.16 8.27 7.21
C LEU A 84 8.67 7.95 7.29
N ARG A 85 8.04 8.26 8.44
CA ARG A 85 6.59 8.17 8.61
C ARG A 85 5.89 9.07 7.60
N ASP A 86 6.26 10.35 7.55
CA ASP A 86 5.68 11.33 6.64
C ASP A 86 5.91 10.95 5.16
N LEU A 87 7.11 10.46 4.83
CA LEU A 87 7.40 9.93 3.49
C LEU A 87 6.42 8.82 3.11
N LEU A 88 6.22 7.81 3.96
CA LEU A 88 5.33 6.69 3.67
C LEU A 88 3.84 7.07 3.68
N GLU A 89 3.45 8.06 4.49
CA GLU A 89 2.10 8.63 4.50
C GLU A 89 1.79 9.36 3.20
N ARG A 90 2.74 10.13 2.66
CA ARG A 90 2.58 10.81 1.37
C ARG A 90 2.75 9.89 0.17
N ALA A 91 3.59 8.87 0.26
CA ALA A 91 3.96 8.05 -0.88
C ALA A 91 2.99 6.89 -1.16
N ILE A 92 2.42 6.25 -0.12
CA ILE A 92 1.69 4.99 -0.27
C ILE A 92 0.23 5.17 0.15
N ILE A 93 -0.70 4.63 -0.63
CA ILE A 93 -2.13 4.64 -0.26
C ILE A 93 -2.40 3.87 1.05
N ASP A 94 -3.56 4.10 1.67
CA ASP A 94 -3.89 3.47 2.95
C ASP A 94 -3.90 1.93 2.88
N THR A 95 -4.53 1.39 1.85
CA THR A 95 -4.67 -0.06 1.64
C THR A 95 -4.09 -0.45 0.29
N PRO A 96 -2.75 -0.61 0.18
CA PRO A 96 -2.14 -0.91 -1.10
C PRO A 96 -2.40 -2.35 -1.55
N PRO A 97 -2.35 -2.61 -2.87
CA PRO A 97 -2.46 -3.94 -3.42
C PRO A 97 -1.31 -4.85 -2.98
N VAL A 98 -1.46 -6.15 -3.21
CA VAL A 98 -0.46 -7.14 -2.76
C VAL A 98 0.86 -7.00 -3.54
N LEU A 99 0.80 -6.62 -4.81
CA LEU A 99 1.92 -6.57 -5.73
C LEU A 99 1.97 -5.21 -6.41
N VAL A 100 3.17 -4.65 -6.55
CA VAL A 100 3.43 -3.40 -7.30
C VAL A 100 3.24 -3.58 -8.82
N ARG A 101 3.26 -4.82 -9.32
CA ARG A 101 3.15 -5.10 -10.76
C ARG A 101 1.86 -4.57 -11.38
N ASP A 102 0.78 -4.54 -10.61
CA ASP A 102 -0.55 -4.19 -11.09
C ASP A 102 -0.85 -2.69 -10.91
N GLY A 103 0.09 -1.93 -10.34
CA GLY A 103 -0.02 -0.51 -10.04
C GLY A 103 -0.99 -0.19 -8.90
N GLY A 104 -1.23 1.10 -8.65
CA GLY A 104 -2.14 1.57 -7.60
C GLY A 104 -1.57 1.45 -6.19
N VAL A 105 -0.25 1.60 -6.06
CA VAL A 105 0.47 1.61 -4.79
C VAL A 105 0.76 3.04 -4.35
N ILE A 106 1.23 3.87 -5.27
CA ILE A 106 1.66 5.23 -4.97
C ILE A 106 0.44 6.13 -4.84
N ALA A 107 0.40 6.95 -3.80
CA ALA A 107 -0.71 7.86 -3.53
C ALA A 107 -0.76 9.03 -4.53
N SER A 108 -1.96 9.57 -4.74
CA SER A 108 -2.14 10.81 -5.49
C SER A 108 -1.50 11.98 -4.76
N GLY A 109 -0.91 12.92 -5.50
CA GLY A 109 -0.19 14.07 -4.97
C GLY A 109 1.26 13.79 -4.59
N TYR A 110 1.73 12.54 -4.65
CA TYR A 110 3.14 12.23 -4.40
C TYR A 110 4.05 12.64 -5.58
N ASN A 111 3.56 12.47 -6.80
CA ASN A 111 4.29 12.80 -8.01
C ASN A 111 3.33 13.34 -9.09
N GLU A 112 3.56 14.58 -9.48
CA GLU A 112 2.68 15.30 -10.43
C GLU A 112 2.61 14.59 -11.79
N GLU A 113 3.73 14.08 -12.30
CA GLU A 113 3.77 13.38 -13.58
C GLU A 113 2.95 12.07 -13.54
N LEU A 114 3.02 11.32 -12.44
CA LEU A 114 2.21 10.11 -12.25
C LEU A 114 0.71 10.45 -12.24
N ASP A 115 0.33 11.55 -11.59
CA ASP A 115 -1.05 12.00 -11.54
C ASP A 115 -1.57 12.45 -12.91
N GLU A 116 -0.74 13.13 -13.72
CA GLU A 116 -1.07 13.47 -15.10
C GLU A 116 -1.32 12.21 -15.95
N TRP A 117 -0.44 11.21 -15.86
CA TRP A 117 -0.61 9.95 -16.59
C TRP A 117 -1.85 9.17 -16.13
N ARG A 118 -2.18 9.21 -14.83
CA ARG A 118 -3.40 8.60 -14.28
C ARG A 118 -4.66 9.33 -14.74
N ALA A 119 -4.67 10.66 -14.71
CA ALA A 119 -5.81 11.45 -15.18
C ALA A 119 -6.12 11.20 -16.67
N LEU A 120 -5.08 11.05 -17.51
CA LEU A 120 -5.24 10.65 -18.91
C LEU A 120 -5.86 9.25 -19.07
N ALA A 121 -5.53 8.33 -18.16
CA ALA A 121 -6.07 6.98 -18.16
C ALA A 121 -7.51 6.91 -17.61
N ASP A 122 -7.86 7.73 -16.62
CA ASP A 122 -9.19 7.77 -16.01
C ASP A 122 -10.22 8.49 -16.89
N GLY A 123 -9.80 9.56 -17.59
CA GLY A 123 -10.61 10.22 -18.61
C GLY A 123 -11.06 9.29 -19.76
N ALA A 124 -10.46 8.10 -19.86
CA ALA A 124 -10.90 7.04 -20.74
C ALA A 124 -12.29 6.55 -20.43
N THR A 125 -12.62 6.38 -19.16
CA THR A 125 -13.92 5.84 -18.76
C THR A 125 -15.03 6.80 -19.18
N ASP A 126 -14.85 8.10 -18.89
CA ASP A 126 -15.80 9.16 -19.26
C ASP A 126 -15.94 9.35 -20.78
N TYR A 127 -14.84 9.19 -21.53
CA TYR A 127 -14.89 9.26 -22.98
C TYR A 127 -15.65 8.06 -23.58
N LEU A 128 -15.41 6.85 -23.06
CA LEU A 128 -16.06 5.63 -23.53
C LEU A 128 -17.57 5.63 -23.24
N GLU A 129 -18.01 6.13 -22.09
CA GLU A 129 -19.43 6.28 -21.77
C GLU A 129 -20.13 7.27 -22.72
N ARG A 130 -19.49 8.42 -22.98
CA ARG A 130 -20.01 9.41 -23.94
C ARG A 130 -20.06 8.85 -25.35
N LEU A 131 -19.04 8.09 -25.75
CA LEU A 131 -19.00 7.41 -27.04
C LEU A 131 -20.13 6.38 -27.15
N GLU A 132 -20.38 5.60 -26.10
CA GLU A 132 -21.47 4.62 -26.07
C GLU A 132 -22.83 5.27 -26.28
N VAL A 133 -23.14 6.33 -25.53
CA VAL A 133 -24.42 7.04 -25.64
C VAL A 133 -24.58 7.65 -27.04
N ARG A 134 -23.54 8.36 -27.52
CA ARG A 134 -23.55 9.00 -28.84
C ARG A 134 -23.78 8.00 -29.97
N GLU A 135 -23.09 6.86 -29.94
CA GLU A 135 -23.23 5.84 -30.98
C GLU A 135 -24.57 5.09 -30.86
N ARG A 136 -25.08 4.85 -29.65
CA ARG A 136 -26.42 4.27 -29.42
C ARG A 136 -27.51 5.17 -30.00
N GLU A 137 -27.47 6.48 -29.73
CA GLU A 137 -28.43 7.44 -30.27
C GLU A 137 -28.31 7.59 -31.79
N ARG A 138 -27.08 7.66 -32.32
CA ARG A 138 -26.81 7.81 -33.75
C ARG A 138 -27.28 6.61 -34.58
N THR A 139 -27.12 5.40 -34.05
CA THR A 139 -27.43 4.15 -34.77
C THR A 139 -28.81 3.61 -34.45
N GLY A 140 -29.45 4.06 -33.37
CA GLY A 140 -30.72 3.51 -32.88
C GLY A 140 -30.60 2.09 -32.31
N LEU A 141 -29.39 1.61 -32.05
CA LEU A 141 -29.12 0.25 -31.57
C LEU A 141 -29.02 0.22 -30.05
N ASP A 142 -30.13 -0.08 -29.39
CA ASP A 142 -30.24 -0.19 -27.93
C ASP A 142 -29.24 -1.20 -27.30
N THR A 143 -28.88 -2.27 -28.01
CA THR A 143 -27.91 -3.27 -27.54
C THR A 143 -26.45 -2.86 -27.66
N LEU A 144 -26.15 -1.68 -28.24
CA LEU A 144 -24.79 -1.19 -28.41
C LEU A 144 -24.12 -0.95 -27.05
N LYS A 145 -22.94 -1.55 -26.85
CA LYS A 145 -22.11 -1.34 -25.66
C LYS A 145 -20.65 -1.18 -26.02
N VAL A 146 -19.95 -0.27 -25.36
CA VAL A 146 -18.48 -0.16 -25.48
C VAL A 146 -17.85 -0.98 -24.37
N GLY A 147 -16.83 -1.78 -24.70
CA GLY A 147 -16.16 -2.64 -23.73
C GLY A 147 -14.68 -2.82 -24.05
N PHE A 148 -13.96 -3.41 -23.11
CA PHE A 148 -12.54 -3.75 -23.25
C PHE A 148 -12.32 -5.25 -23.11
N ASN A 149 -11.38 -5.79 -23.88
CA ASN A 149 -10.89 -7.17 -23.77
C ASN A 149 -9.36 -7.15 -23.81
N ALA A 150 -8.71 -7.89 -22.91
CA ALA A 150 -7.25 -7.90 -22.83
C ALA A 150 -6.54 -8.39 -24.11
N VAL A 151 -7.19 -9.21 -24.94
CA VAL A 151 -6.63 -9.75 -26.19
C VAL A 151 -6.97 -8.88 -27.40
N HIS A 152 -8.20 -8.33 -27.43
CA HIS A 152 -8.73 -7.60 -28.58
C HIS A 152 -9.02 -6.13 -28.30
N GLY A 153 -8.43 -5.53 -27.27
CA GLY A 153 -8.57 -4.10 -26.95
C GLY A 153 -10.01 -3.64 -26.71
N TYR A 154 -10.26 -2.36 -26.94
CA TYR A 154 -11.59 -1.75 -26.92
C TYR A 154 -12.42 -2.18 -28.14
N TYR A 155 -13.72 -2.30 -27.93
CA TYR A 155 -14.65 -2.67 -28.99
C TYR A 155 -16.03 -2.09 -28.73
N ILE A 156 -16.80 -1.96 -29.82
CA ILE A 156 -18.23 -1.71 -29.81
C ILE A 156 -18.92 -3.04 -30.05
N GLN A 157 -19.74 -3.48 -29.09
CA GLN A 157 -20.48 -4.73 -29.15
C GLN A 157 -21.91 -4.46 -29.57
N ILE A 158 -22.40 -5.21 -30.55
CA ILE A 158 -23.78 -5.18 -31.03
C ILE A 158 -24.34 -6.60 -30.95
N SER A 159 -25.61 -6.76 -30.56
CA SER A 159 -26.25 -8.08 -30.58
C SER A 159 -26.31 -8.64 -32.00
N ARG A 160 -26.24 -9.98 -32.13
CA ARG A 160 -26.26 -10.64 -33.45
C ARG A 160 -27.54 -10.38 -34.25
N GLY A 161 -28.66 -10.12 -33.57
CA GLY A 161 -29.92 -9.75 -34.21
C GLY A 161 -29.86 -8.37 -34.87
N GLN A 162 -29.02 -7.46 -34.36
CA GLN A 162 -28.89 -6.09 -34.83
C GLN A 162 -27.60 -5.82 -35.62
N SER A 163 -26.68 -6.79 -35.70
CA SER A 163 -25.37 -6.60 -36.33
C SER A 163 -25.45 -6.28 -37.82
N HIS A 164 -26.51 -6.70 -38.51
CA HIS A 164 -26.78 -6.34 -39.91
C HIS A 164 -27.12 -4.86 -40.12
N LEU A 165 -27.52 -4.15 -39.06
CA LEU A 165 -27.78 -2.70 -39.06
C LEU A 165 -26.54 -1.88 -38.68
N ALA A 166 -25.41 -2.55 -38.38
CA ALA A 166 -24.18 -1.87 -38.05
C ALA A 166 -23.70 -0.99 -39.23
N PRO A 167 -23.30 0.26 -38.98
CA PRO A 167 -22.77 1.13 -40.02
C PRO A 167 -21.56 0.54 -40.76
N ILE A 168 -21.40 0.89 -42.04
CA ILE A 168 -20.29 0.38 -42.88
C ILE A 168 -18.91 0.83 -42.36
N ASN A 169 -18.83 1.96 -41.65
CA ASN A 169 -17.59 2.46 -41.06
C ASN A 169 -17.12 1.65 -39.83
N TYR A 170 -17.88 0.65 -39.38
CA TYR A 170 -17.50 -0.24 -38.29
C TYR A 170 -16.66 -1.39 -38.81
N MET A 171 -15.39 -1.43 -38.45
CA MET A 171 -14.50 -2.53 -38.82
C MET A 171 -14.69 -3.70 -37.85
N ARG A 172 -15.09 -4.87 -38.35
CA ARG A 172 -15.32 -6.05 -37.51
C ARG A 172 -14.01 -6.54 -36.90
N ARG A 173 -13.97 -6.69 -35.57
CA ARG A 173 -12.79 -7.12 -34.79
C ARG A 173 -12.92 -8.55 -34.25
N GLN A 174 -14.12 -8.96 -33.81
CA GLN A 174 -14.36 -10.30 -33.26
C GLN A 174 -15.83 -10.73 -33.42
N THR A 175 -16.06 -12.01 -33.74
CA THR A 175 -17.41 -12.60 -33.82
C THR A 175 -17.64 -13.54 -32.64
N LEU A 176 -18.74 -13.37 -31.92
CA LEU A 176 -19.17 -14.23 -30.81
C LEU A 176 -20.48 -14.94 -31.16
N LYS A 177 -20.90 -15.91 -30.33
CA LYS A 177 -22.13 -16.69 -30.55
C LYS A 177 -23.37 -15.79 -30.67
N ASN A 178 -23.48 -14.79 -29.79
CA ASN A 178 -24.66 -13.93 -29.63
C ASN A 178 -24.41 -12.43 -29.94
N ALA A 179 -23.18 -12.05 -30.29
CA ALA A 179 -22.81 -10.65 -30.51
C ALA A 179 -21.68 -10.53 -31.54
N GLU A 180 -21.61 -9.38 -32.19
CA GLU A 180 -20.49 -8.98 -33.04
C GLU A 180 -19.78 -7.77 -32.41
N ARG A 181 -18.45 -7.76 -32.50
CA ARG A 181 -17.59 -6.70 -31.95
C ARG A 181 -16.88 -5.98 -33.08
N TYR A 182 -16.90 -4.66 -33.02
CA TYR A 182 -16.36 -3.75 -34.02
C TYR A 182 -15.39 -2.76 -33.40
N ILE A 183 -14.58 -2.13 -34.24
CA ILE A 183 -13.71 -1.01 -33.91
C ILE A 183 -13.92 0.11 -34.93
N ILE A 184 -13.86 1.35 -34.46
CA ILE A 184 -13.89 2.55 -35.30
C ILE A 184 -12.53 3.27 -35.19
N PRO A 185 -12.09 4.02 -36.21
CA PRO A 185 -10.80 4.71 -36.19
C PRO A 185 -10.61 5.61 -34.95
N GLU A 186 -11.65 6.36 -34.56
CA GLU A 186 -11.64 7.23 -33.38
C GLU A 186 -11.36 6.45 -32.07
N LEU A 187 -12.00 5.30 -31.89
CA LEU A 187 -11.80 4.43 -30.72
C LEU A 187 -10.41 3.77 -30.73
N LYS A 188 -9.84 3.51 -31.91
CA LYS A 188 -8.49 2.96 -32.05
C LYS A 188 -7.41 3.98 -31.66
N GLU A 189 -7.52 5.22 -32.14
CA GLU A 189 -6.60 6.30 -31.72
C GLU A 189 -6.65 6.52 -30.21
N TYR A 190 -7.86 6.43 -29.65
CA TYR A 190 -8.07 6.52 -28.21
C TYR A 190 -7.44 5.35 -27.44
N GLU A 191 -7.62 4.11 -27.92
CA GLU A 191 -7.00 2.90 -27.38
C GLU A 191 -5.48 3.03 -27.27
N ASP A 192 -4.82 3.44 -28.35
CA ASP A 192 -3.37 3.59 -28.41
C ASP A 192 -2.87 4.63 -27.39
N LYS A 193 -3.57 5.76 -27.26
CA LYS A 193 -3.24 6.81 -26.29
C LYS A 193 -3.39 6.34 -24.85
N VAL A 194 -4.49 5.64 -24.52
CA VAL A 194 -4.75 5.14 -23.17
C VAL A 194 -3.78 4.04 -22.78
N LEU A 195 -3.51 3.09 -23.67
CA LEU A 195 -2.56 2.00 -23.40
C LEU A 195 -1.14 2.53 -23.18
N THR A 196 -0.73 3.52 -23.98
CA THR A 196 0.58 4.18 -23.80
C THR A 196 0.65 4.90 -22.45
N SER A 197 -0.41 5.64 -22.07
CA SER A 197 -0.46 6.38 -20.80
C SER A 197 -0.46 5.43 -19.59
N LYS A 198 -1.24 4.35 -19.63
CA LYS A 198 -1.23 3.32 -18.57
C LYS A 198 0.13 2.63 -18.45
N GLY A 199 0.79 2.34 -19.57
CA GLY A 199 2.13 1.75 -19.57
C GLY A 199 3.17 2.69 -18.94
N LYS A 200 3.14 3.98 -19.27
CA LYS A 200 4.01 5.01 -18.68
C LYS A 200 3.73 5.20 -17.19
N ALA A 201 2.47 5.31 -16.79
CA ALA A 201 2.08 5.40 -15.38
C ALA A 201 2.64 4.23 -14.57
N LEU A 202 2.47 2.99 -15.07
CA LEU A 202 2.96 1.81 -14.37
C LEU A 202 4.49 1.73 -14.30
N ALA A 203 5.19 2.17 -15.34
CA ALA A 203 6.65 2.23 -15.35
C ALA A 203 7.17 3.26 -14.34
N LEU A 204 6.59 4.47 -14.33
CA LEU A 204 6.92 5.54 -13.40
C LEU A 204 6.59 5.14 -11.95
N GLU A 205 5.45 4.51 -11.72
CA GLU A 205 5.06 4.02 -10.39
C GLU A 205 6.05 2.99 -9.84
N LYS A 206 6.55 2.07 -10.69
CA LYS A 206 7.61 1.13 -10.29
C LYS A 206 8.91 1.84 -9.97
N GLN A 207 9.28 2.86 -10.74
CA GLN A 207 10.47 3.65 -10.48
C GLN A 207 10.38 4.38 -9.13
N LEU A 208 9.25 5.07 -8.87
CA LEU A 208 9.01 5.75 -7.60
C LEU A 208 9.00 4.77 -6.42
N TYR A 209 8.44 3.56 -6.62
CA TYR A 209 8.49 2.52 -5.61
C TYR A 209 9.92 2.05 -5.31
N GLU A 210 10.76 1.90 -6.34
CA GLU A 210 12.17 1.58 -6.15
C GLU A 210 12.94 2.71 -5.44
N GLU A 211 12.62 3.97 -5.75
CA GLU A 211 13.18 5.14 -5.09
C GLU A 211 12.86 5.17 -3.59
N LEU A 212 11.70 4.65 -3.16
CA LEU A 212 11.42 4.49 -1.73
C LEU A 212 12.45 3.59 -1.03
N PHE A 213 12.96 2.55 -1.69
CA PHE A 213 14.06 1.76 -1.11
C PHE A 213 15.32 2.60 -0.96
N ASP A 214 15.66 3.42 -1.95
CA ASP A 214 16.84 4.30 -1.91
C ASP A 214 16.75 5.31 -0.76
N LEU A 215 15.55 5.78 -0.43
CA LEU A 215 15.30 6.69 0.68
C LEU A 215 15.27 6.00 2.06
N LEU A 216 14.80 4.75 2.13
CA LEU A 216 14.66 4.01 3.40
C LEU A 216 15.96 3.29 3.82
N LEU A 217 16.71 2.74 2.86
CA LEU A 217 17.91 1.92 3.13
C LEU A 217 19.03 2.64 3.91
N PRO A 218 19.28 3.96 3.73
CA PRO A 218 20.26 4.68 4.54
C PRO A 218 19.99 4.62 6.05
N HIS A 219 18.73 4.42 6.46
CA HIS A 219 18.32 4.34 7.85
C HIS A 219 18.21 2.91 8.39
N LEU A 220 18.62 1.89 7.60
CA LEU A 220 18.40 0.48 7.92
C LEU A 220 18.97 0.07 9.28
N GLU A 221 20.17 0.54 9.65
CA GLU A 221 20.79 0.19 10.94
C GLU A 221 19.94 0.70 12.12
N ALA A 222 19.53 1.97 12.08
CA ALA A 222 18.67 2.57 13.11
C ALA A 222 17.31 1.86 13.19
N LEU A 223 16.74 1.49 12.03
CA LEU A 223 15.49 0.74 11.97
C LEU A 223 15.62 -0.66 12.59
N GLN A 224 16.74 -1.36 12.36
CA GLN A 224 17.01 -2.67 12.98
C GLN A 224 17.18 -2.55 14.50
N GLN A 225 17.87 -1.52 14.97
CA GLN A 225 17.99 -1.23 16.40
C GLN A 225 16.61 -0.96 17.02
N SER A 226 15.75 -0.22 16.30
CA SER A 226 14.38 0.04 16.73
C SER A 226 13.54 -1.22 16.81
N ALA A 227 13.55 -2.06 15.78
CA ALA A 227 12.84 -3.35 15.78
C ALA A 227 13.31 -4.25 16.95
N SER A 228 14.62 -4.28 17.22
CA SER A 228 15.18 -5.00 18.37
C SER A 228 14.70 -4.43 19.70
N ALA A 229 14.65 -3.11 19.85
CA ALA A 229 14.17 -2.46 21.08
C ALA A 229 12.69 -2.72 21.32
N LEU A 230 11.87 -2.65 20.27
CA LEU A 230 10.43 -2.94 20.33
C LEU A 230 10.16 -4.41 20.69
N ALA A 231 10.90 -5.34 20.10
CA ALA A 231 10.78 -6.77 20.43
C ALA A 231 11.23 -7.06 21.87
N GLU A 232 12.33 -6.43 22.34
CA GLU A 232 12.78 -6.56 23.73
C GLU A 232 11.76 -5.97 24.71
N LEU A 233 11.17 -4.81 24.39
CA LEU A 233 10.13 -4.20 25.19
C LEU A 233 8.90 -5.10 25.28
N ASP A 234 8.43 -5.69 24.17
CA ASP A 234 7.30 -6.63 24.15
C ASP A 234 7.55 -7.84 25.07
N VAL A 235 8.75 -8.43 25.00
CA VAL A 235 9.14 -9.53 25.90
C VAL A 235 9.12 -9.11 27.36
N LEU A 236 9.66 -7.93 27.69
CA LEU A 236 9.74 -7.44 29.08
C LEU A 236 8.36 -7.06 29.64
N VAL A 237 7.50 -6.42 28.83
CA VAL A 237 6.11 -6.12 29.17
C VAL A 237 5.32 -7.42 29.40
N ASN A 238 5.52 -8.43 28.55
CA ASN A 238 4.92 -9.75 28.76
C ASN A 238 5.42 -10.39 30.06
N LEU A 239 6.72 -10.36 30.35
CA LEU A 239 7.26 -10.89 31.61
C LEU A 239 6.73 -10.14 32.85
N ALA A 240 6.52 -8.83 32.77
CA ALA A 240 5.90 -8.03 33.82
C ALA A 240 4.46 -8.47 34.09
N GLU A 241 3.65 -8.63 33.03
CA GLU A 241 2.28 -9.12 33.14
C GLU A 241 2.24 -10.55 33.73
N ARG A 242 3.09 -11.46 33.23
CA ARG A 242 3.16 -12.84 33.76
C ARG A 242 3.57 -12.85 35.23
N ALA A 243 4.54 -12.02 35.62
CA ALA A 243 5.00 -11.97 36.99
C ALA A 243 3.88 -11.54 37.96
N TYR A 244 3.09 -10.55 37.57
CA TYR A 244 1.94 -10.10 38.37
C TYR A 244 0.82 -11.16 38.40
N THR A 245 0.35 -11.60 37.23
CA THR A 245 -0.79 -12.51 37.10
C THR A 245 -0.54 -13.90 37.70
N LEU A 246 0.71 -14.38 37.65
CA LEU A 246 1.10 -15.69 38.19
C LEU A 246 1.74 -15.62 39.58
N ASN A 247 1.74 -14.42 40.21
CA ASN A 247 2.28 -14.20 41.55
C ASN A 247 3.76 -14.65 41.69
N TYR A 248 4.60 -14.25 40.74
CA TYR A 248 6.03 -14.51 40.79
C TYR A 248 6.76 -13.48 41.65
N THR A 249 7.85 -13.90 42.28
CA THR A 249 8.74 -13.01 43.04
C THR A 249 10.08 -12.83 42.33
N CYS A 250 10.65 -11.62 42.42
CA CYS A 250 12.02 -11.39 41.98
C CYS A 250 12.97 -12.23 42.85
N ARG A 251 13.92 -12.94 42.22
CA ARG A 251 15.01 -13.60 42.95
C ARG A 251 16.08 -12.56 43.27
N LEU A 252 16.37 -12.43 44.56
CA LEU A 252 17.57 -11.75 45.04
C LEU A 252 18.80 -12.59 44.63
N HIS A 253 19.75 -11.94 43.96
CA HIS A 253 21.10 -12.46 43.80
C HIS A 253 21.94 -12.06 45.00
#